data_AF-A0AAV4IRU6-F1
#
_entry.id   AF-A0AAV4IRU6-F1
#
_cell.length_a   1.000
_cell.length_b   1.000
_cell.length_c   1.000
_cell.angle_alpha   90.00
_cell.angle_beta   90.00
_cell.angle_gamma   90.00
#
_symmetry.space_group_name_H-M   'P 1'
#
loop_
_entity.id
_entity.type
_entity.pdbx_description
1 polymer ?
#
loop_
_entity_poly.entity_id
_entity_poly.type
_entity_poly.pdbx_seq_one_letter_code
_entity_poly.pdbx_strand_id
1 'polypeptide(L)'
;MELICGGVRETNLKLTLAFGIGIHHAGLTERDRKVVEELFVNQKIQILVATSTLAWGVNFPAHLVVVKGTEYFDGKTRRYVDFPITDVLQMMGRAGRPQFDNKGVAMILLHDVKKHFYKKFLYEPFPVESNLLEVLADHLNAEVVAGTIGSKQDAMDYITWTYFFRRLVMNPRLV
;
A
#
# COMPACT_ATOMS: atom_id res chain seq x y z
N MET A 1 11.72 -21.08 22.35
CA MET A 1 12.12 -19.89 21.56
C MET A 1 13.61 -19.87 21.25
N GLU A 2 14.49 -20.22 22.19
CA GLU A 2 15.95 -20.15 22.00
C GLU A 2 16.47 -20.88 20.74
N LEU A 3 15.90 -22.05 20.41
CA LEU A 3 16.30 -22.81 19.22
C LEU A 3 15.91 -22.14 17.88
N ILE A 4 14.81 -21.38 17.85
CA ILE A 4 14.34 -20.67 16.63
C ILE A 4 15.15 -19.38 16.44
N CYS A 5 15.47 -18.68 17.54
CA CYS A 5 16.30 -17.48 17.52
C CYS A 5 17.77 -17.76 17.11
N GLY A 6 18.24 -19.00 17.24
CA GLY A 6 19.59 -19.39 16.81
C GLY A 6 19.84 -19.24 15.30
N GLY A 7 18.78 -19.35 14.49
CA GLY A 7 18.86 -19.25 13.02
C GLY A 7 18.71 -17.83 12.45
N VAL A 8 18.29 -16.86 13.27
CA VAL A 8 18.11 -15.47 12.87
C VAL A 8 19.47 -14.79 12.74
N ARG A 9 19.69 -13.90 11.77
CA ARG A 9 20.95 -13.14 11.66
C ARG A 9 20.87 -11.76 12.31
N GLU A 10 19.76 -11.07 12.13
CA GLU A 10 19.56 -9.72 12.66
C GLU A 10 19.47 -9.69 14.20
N THR A 11 20.40 -8.96 14.82
CA THR A 11 20.52 -8.89 16.29
C THR A 11 19.31 -8.24 16.95
N ASN A 12 18.80 -7.14 16.36
CA ASN A 12 17.63 -6.45 16.90
C ASN A 12 16.37 -7.31 16.82
N LEU A 13 16.27 -8.12 15.77
CA LEU A 13 15.18 -9.07 15.60
C LEU A 13 15.23 -10.18 16.66
N LYS A 14 16.42 -10.74 16.95
CA LYS A 14 16.55 -11.73 18.04
C LYS A 14 16.08 -11.18 19.37
N LEU A 15 16.48 -9.94 19.69
CA LEU A 15 16.15 -9.30 20.95
C LEU A 15 14.63 -9.09 21.07
N THR A 16 13.99 -8.57 20.03
CA THR A 16 12.54 -8.32 20.04
C THR A 16 11.71 -9.60 20.00
N LEU A 17 12.17 -10.63 19.29
CA LEU A 17 11.49 -11.93 19.24
C LEU A 17 11.43 -12.63 20.60
N ALA A 18 12.43 -12.42 21.46
CA ALA A 18 12.42 -12.94 22.84
C ALA A 18 11.24 -12.40 23.68
N PHE A 19 10.71 -11.22 23.31
CA PHE A 19 9.53 -10.61 23.92
C PHE A 19 8.24 -10.87 23.13
N GLY A 20 8.27 -11.73 22.10
CA GLY A 20 7.11 -12.02 21.27
C GLY A 20 6.77 -10.92 20.25
N ILE A 21 7.75 -10.08 19.89
CA ILE A 21 7.61 -8.99 18.92
C ILE A 21 8.48 -9.27 17.69
N GLY A 22 7.87 -9.38 16.52
CA GLY A 22 8.57 -9.49 15.24
C GLY A 22 8.78 -8.13 14.57
N ILE A 23 9.83 -8.04 13.75
CA ILE A 23 10.09 -6.90 12.86
C ILE A 23 10.10 -7.41 11.42
N HIS A 24 9.49 -6.69 10.49
CA HIS A 24 9.49 -7.02 9.07
C HIS A 24 9.73 -5.80 8.18
N HIS A 25 10.83 -5.82 7.42
CA HIS A 25 11.15 -4.79 6.43
C HIS A 25 12.04 -5.36 5.32
N ALA A 26 12.13 -4.64 4.20
CA ALA A 26 12.91 -5.05 3.03
C ALA A 26 14.41 -5.26 3.32
N GLY A 27 14.97 -4.56 4.32
CA GLY A 27 16.36 -4.72 4.74
C GLY A 27 16.69 -6.04 5.47
N LEU A 28 15.71 -6.86 5.85
CA LEU A 28 15.97 -8.16 6.46
C LEU A 28 16.33 -9.21 5.41
N THR A 29 17.17 -10.18 5.80
CA THR A 29 17.45 -11.34 4.94
C THR A 29 16.16 -12.11 4.65
N GLU A 30 16.06 -12.74 3.47
CA GLU A 30 14.87 -13.51 3.11
C GLU A 30 14.56 -14.62 4.13
N ARG A 31 15.61 -15.25 4.68
CA ARG A 31 15.48 -16.25 5.74
C ARG A 31 14.83 -15.65 7.00
N ASP A 32 15.32 -14.51 7.46
CA ASP A 32 14.78 -13.87 8.67
C ASP A 32 13.32 -13.44 8.46
N ARG A 33 12.98 -12.91 7.27
CA ARG A 33 11.59 -12.58 6.91
C ARG A 33 10.67 -13.80 7.00
N LYS A 34 11.04 -14.91 6.36
CA LYS A 34 10.24 -16.16 6.42
C LYS A 34 10.04 -16.66 7.84
N VAL A 35 11.10 -16.64 8.66
CA VAL A 35 11.01 -17.05 10.07
C VAL A 35 10.00 -16.19 10.84
N VAL A 36 10.04 -14.87 10.68
CA VAL A 36 9.11 -13.96 11.36
C VAL A 36 7.67 -14.16 10.88
N GLU A 37 7.47 -14.34 9.58
CA GLU A 37 6.16 -14.62 8.98
C GLU A 37 5.57 -15.92 9.53
N GLU A 38 6.35 -17.00 9.55
CA GLU A 38 5.93 -18.29 10.11
C GLU A 38 5.61 -18.19 11.60
N LEU A 39 6.43 -17.46 12.37
CA LEU A 39 6.18 -17.26 13.80
C LEU A 39 4.87 -16.48 14.04
N PHE A 40 4.56 -15.49 13.19
CA PHE A 40 3.35 -14.70 13.32
C PHE A 40 2.10 -15.51 12.93
N VAL A 41 2.13 -16.20 11.79
CA VAL A 41 1.01 -17.02 11.30
C VAL A 41 0.68 -18.15 12.28
N ASN A 42 1.70 -18.78 12.86
CA ASN A 42 1.55 -19.84 13.86
C ASN A 42 1.29 -19.31 15.28
N GLN A 43 1.03 -18.00 15.44
CA GLN A 43 0.70 -17.33 16.70
C GLN A 43 1.75 -17.55 17.80
N LYS A 44 3.03 -17.72 17.41
CA LYS A 44 4.17 -17.83 18.33
C LYS A 44 4.66 -16.46 18.80
N ILE A 45 4.39 -15.43 18.01
CA ILE A 45 4.57 -14.02 18.38
C ILE A 45 3.22 -13.30 18.27
N GLN A 46 2.99 -12.31 19.12
CA GLN A 46 1.71 -11.59 19.20
C GLN A 46 1.71 -10.29 18.40
N ILE A 47 2.88 -9.66 18.28
CA ILE A 47 3.04 -8.35 17.66
C ILE A 47 3.99 -8.51 16.47
N LEU A 48 3.61 -7.94 15.33
CA LEU A 48 4.49 -7.78 14.18
C LEU A 48 4.53 -6.31 13.78
N VAL A 49 5.73 -5.73 13.79
CA VAL A 49 5.97 -4.36 13.33
C VAL A 49 6.53 -4.43 11.91
N ALA A 50 5.84 -3.83 10.95
CA ALA A 50 6.21 -3.92 9.54
C ALA A 50 6.21 -2.57 8.82
N THR A 51 7.02 -2.48 7.76
CA THR A 51 6.99 -1.35 6.82
C THR A 51 5.83 -1.49 5.82
N SER A 52 5.45 -0.40 5.16
CA SER A 52 4.33 -0.33 4.22
C SER A 52 4.39 -1.38 3.10
N THR A 53 5.58 -1.79 2.68
CA THR A 53 5.80 -2.83 1.66
C THR A 53 5.17 -4.18 2.01
N LEU A 54 4.99 -4.49 3.30
CA LEU A 54 4.32 -5.73 3.72
C LEU A 54 2.87 -5.79 3.22
N ALA A 55 2.19 -4.64 3.18
CA ALA A 55 0.77 -4.57 2.79
C ALA A 55 0.54 -5.13 1.39
N TRP A 56 1.52 -5.02 0.49
CA TRP A 56 1.46 -5.53 -0.87
C TRP A 56 2.11 -6.91 -1.06
N GLY A 57 3.14 -7.23 -0.26
CA GLY A 57 4.03 -8.36 -0.53
C GLY A 57 3.63 -9.69 0.10
N VAL A 58 2.81 -9.70 1.16
CA VAL A 58 2.52 -10.94 1.90
C VAL A 58 1.07 -11.02 2.34
N ASN A 59 0.50 -12.23 2.32
CA ASN A 59 -0.91 -12.47 2.62
C ASN A 59 -1.12 -13.22 3.94
N PHE A 60 -0.76 -12.62 5.07
CA PHE A 60 -1.22 -13.10 6.37
C PHE A 60 -2.12 -12.04 7.05
N PRO A 61 -3.34 -12.42 7.49
CA PRO A 61 -4.24 -11.52 8.19
C PRO A 61 -3.89 -11.41 9.68
N ALA A 62 -4.23 -10.28 10.29
CA ALA A 62 -4.09 -10.02 11.72
C ALA A 62 -5.43 -9.59 12.33
N HIS A 63 -5.71 -9.93 13.58
CA HIS A 63 -6.95 -9.50 14.24
C HIS A 63 -7.03 -7.96 14.34
N LEU A 64 -5.93 -7.34 14.76
CA LEU A 64 -5.76 -5.91 14.90
C LEU A 64 -4.63 -5.44 13.97
N VAL A 65 -4.91 -4.43 13.15
CA VAL A 65 -3.89 -3.69 12.40
C VAL A 65 -3.83 -2.26 12.91
N VAL A 66 -2.63 -1.81 13.25
CA VAL A 66 -2.37 -0.42 13.65
C VAL A 66 -1.51 0.27 12.61
N VAL A 67 -2.06 1.28 11.94
CA VAL A 67 -1.32 2.15 11.03
C VAL A 67 -0.79 3.33 11.86
N LYS A 68 0.50 3.29 12.20
CA LYS A 68 1.16 4.31 13.02
C LYS A 68 1.69 5.43 12.12
N GLY A 69 0.94 6.53 12.03
CA GLY A 69 1.26 7.65 11.16
C GLY A 69 0.83 7.39 9.73
N THR A 70 0.45 8.46 9.03
CA THR A 70 -0.05 8.39 7.65
C THR A 70 0.83 9.16 6.67
N GLU A 71 2.09 9.38 7.03
CA GLU A 71 3.05 10.14 6.24
C GLU A 71 4.34 9.32 6.08
N TYR A 72 5.02 9.53 4.96
CA TYR A 72 6.37 9.04 4.73
C TYR A 72 7.25 10.16 4.18
N PHE A 73 8.55 10.03 4.36
CA PHE A 73 9.50 10.97 3.81
C PHE A 73 9.76 10.66 2.34
N ASP A 74 9.39 11.58 1.44
CA ASP A 74 9.73 11.48 0.04
C ASP A 74 11.10 12.10 -0.23
N GLY A 75 12.05 11.26 -0.66
CA GLY A 75 13.41 11.68 -0.97
C GLY A 75 13.51 12.62 -2.19
N LYS A 76 12.54 12.59 -3.11
CA LYS A 76 12.54 13.46 -4.29
C LYS A 76 12.19 14.90 -3.92
N THR A 77 11.10 15.08 -3.17
CA THR A 77 10.65 16.40 -2.72
C THR A 77 11.29 16.86 -1.41
N ARG A 78 12.00 15.97 -0.70
CA ARG A 78 12.63 16.19 0.62
C ARG A 78 11.63 16.65 1.69
N ARG A 79 10.41 16.14 1.65
CA ARG A 79 9.32 16.50 2.57
C ARG A 79 8.58 15.25 3.01
N TYR A 80 7.89 15.36 4.14
CA TYR A 80 6.88 14.38 4.51
C TYR A 80 5.64 14.59 3.63
N VAL A 81 5.22 13.52 2.99
CA VAL A 81 4.02 13.47 2.16
C VAL A 81 3.09 12.39 2.72
N ASP A 82 1.80 12.57 2.50
CA ASP A 82 0.82 11.56 2.90
C ASP A 82 1.00 10.28 2.09
N PHE A 83 0.75 9.14 2.74
CA PHE A 83 0.58 7.89 2.02
C PHE A 83 -0.59 8.01 1.04
N PRO A 84 -0.47 7.44 -0.17
CA PRO A 84 -1.64 7.19 -1.00
C PRO A 84 -2.70 6.44 -0.19
N ILE A 85 -3.96 6.84 -0.32
CA ILE A 85 -5.05 6.20 0.42
C ILE A 85 -5.14 4.70 0.11
N THR A 86 -4.76 4.30 -1.11
CA THR A 86 -4.69 2.90 -1.53
C THR A 86 -3.76 2.08 -0.66
N ASP A 87 -2.62 2.64 -0.26
CA ASP A 87 -1.68 1.94 0.63
C ASP A 87 -2.26 1.76 2.02
N VAL A 88 -2.93 2.80 2.55
CA VAL A 88 -3.62 2.73 3.85
C VAL A 88 -4.76 1.71 3.80
N LEU A 89 -5.54 1.69 2.72
CA LEU A 89 -6.58 0.69 2.50
C LEU A 89 -6.01 -0.74 2.43
N GLN A 90 -4.87 -0.95 1.76
CA GLN A 90 -4.19 -2.25 1.73
C GLN A 90 -3.70 -2.67 3.11
N MET A 91 -3.12 -1.76 3.89
CA MET A 91 -2.73 -2.05 5.28
C MET A 91 -3.94 -2.47 6.11
N MET A 92 -5.03 -1.69 6.07
CA MET A 92 -6.25 -1.99 6.82
C MET A 92 -6.94 -3.27 6.35
N GLY A 93 -6.84 -3.61 5.06
CA GLY A 93 -7.37 -4.86 4.49
C GLY A 93 -6.74 -6.12 5.10
N ARG A 94 -5.63 -5.99 5.82
CA ARG A 94 -5.03 -7.09 6.60
C ARG A 94 -5.74 -7.32 7.94
N ALA A 95 -6.64 -6.43 8.36
CA ALA A 95 -7.39 -6.56 9.60
C ALA A 95 -8.54 -7.56 9.47
N GLY A 96 -8.62 -8.49 10.42
CA GLY A 96 -9.57 -9.58 10.45
C GLY A 96 -9.01 -10.85 9.81
N ARG A 97 -9.10 -11.97 10.54
CA ARG A 97 -8.69 -13.28 10.04
C ARG A 97 -9.92 -14.06 9.58
N PRO A 98 -10.12 -14.24 8.26
CA PRO A 98 -11.20 -15.08 7.77
C PRO A 98 -11.13 -16.46 8.44
N GLN A 99 -12.28 -17.02 8.83
CA GLN A 99 -12.42 -18.31 9.54
C GLN A 99 -12.02 -18.34 11.01
N PHE A 100 -11.22 -17.38 11.51
CA PHE A 100 -10.77 -17.36 12.92
C PHE A 100 -11.47 -16.28 13.75
N ASP A 101 -11.73 -15.11 13.16
CA ASP A 101 -12.28 -13.97 13.88
C ASP A 101 -13.65 -13.57 13.33
N ASN A 102 -14.58 -13.20 14.24
CA ASN A 102 -15.88 -12.64 13.87
C ASN A 102 -15.79 -11.16 13.48
N LYS A 103 -14.71 -10.47 13.88
CA LYS A 103 -14.47 -9.04 13.65
C LYS A 103 -12.97 -8.80 13.49
N GLY A 104 -12.59 -7.90 12.59
CA GLY A 104 -11.26 -7.32 12.49
C GLY A 104 -11.28 -5.86 12.96
N VAL A 105 -10.20 -5.41 13.58
CA VAL A 105 -10.06 -4.02 14.01
C VAL A 105 -8.89 -3.38 13.27
N ALA A 106 -9.15 -2.25 12.62
CA ALA A 106 -8.13 -1.41 12.02
C ALA A 106 -8.10 -0.06 12.75
N MET A 107 -6.93 0.31 13.27
CA MET A 107 -6.71 1.57 13.99
C MET A 107 -5.69 2.42 13.23
N ILE A 108 -6.10 3.61 12.81
CA ILE A 108 -5.22 4.56 12.12
C ILE A 108 -4.87 5.69 13.09
N LEU A 109 -3.58 5.86 13.36
CA LEU A 109 -3.07 6.95 14.17
C LEU A 109 -2.60 8.07 13.24
N LEU A 110 -3.29 9.20 13.25
CA LEU A 110 -3.09 10.31 12.31
C LEU A 110 -3.38 11.66 12.99
N HIS A 111 -2.90 12.75 12.39
CA HIS A 111 -3.12 14.11 12.90
C HIS A 111 -4.59 14.55 12.75
N ASP A 112 -5.20 15.13 13.78
CA ASP A 112 -6.66 15.36 13.83
C ASP A 112 -7.23 16.09 12.59
N VAL A 113 -6.48 17.04 12.02
CA VAL A 113 -6.85 17.76 10.78
C VAL A 113 -7.12 16.84 9.58
N LYS A 114 -6.52 15.64 9.54
CA LYS A 114 -6.68 14.65 8.45
C LYS A 114 -7.80 13.65 8.74
N LYS A 115 -8.38 13.65 9.94
CA LYS A 115 -9.37 12.66 10.38
C LYS A 115 -10.59 12.62 9.48
N HIS A 116 -11.09 13.78 9.05
CA HIS A 116 -12.27 13.84 8.18
C HIS A 116 -11.98 13.29 6.78
N PHE A 117 -10.79 13.59 6.23
CA PHE A 117 -10.33 13.03 4.95
C PHE A 117 -10.31 11.51 4.99
N TYR A 118 -9.61 10.91 5.95
CA TYR A 118 -9.54 9.45 6.07
C TYR A 118 -10.90 8.84 6.35
N LYS A 119 -11.69 9.43 7.27
CA LYS A 119 -13.04 8.93 7.57
C LYS A 119 -13.92 8.86 6.31
N LYS A 120 -13.87 9.88 5.46
CA LYS A 120 -14.63 9.88 4.20
C LYS A 120 -14.27 8.68 3.33
N PHE A 121 -12.99 8.47 3.04
CA PHE A 121 -12.56 7.41 2.12
C PHE A 121 -12.57 5.99 2.69
N LEU A 122 -12.78 5.83 4.00
CA LEU A 122 -13.01 4.52 4.61
C LEU A 122 -14.45 4.04 4.48
N TYR A 123 -15.40 4.97 4.38
CA TYR A 123 -16.84 4.65 4.32
C TYR A 123 -17.46 4.94 2.95
N GLU A 124 -16.82 5.80 2.16
CA GLU A 124 -17.22 6.11 0.79
C GLU A 124 -16.17 5.56 -0.18
N PRO A 125 -16.59 5.02 -1.33
CA PRO A 125 -15.65 4.57 -2.36
C PRO A 125 -14.79 5.73 -2.83
N PHE A 126 -13.48 5.47 -2.99
CA PHE A 126 -12.54 6.48 -3.48
C PHE A 126 -12.86 6.82 -4.95
N PRO A 127 -13.08 8.11 -5.29
CA PRO A 127 -13.27 8.52 -6.67
C PRO A 127 -11.93 8.38 -7.40
N VAL A 128 -11.84 7.42 -8.30
CA VAL A 128 -10.68 7.24 -9.16
C VAL A 128 -10.77 8.25 -10.29
N GLU A 129 -9.71 9.06 -10.46
CA GLU A 129 -9.57 10.01 -11.56
C GLU A 129 -8.40 9.59 -12.47
N SER A 130 -8.36 10.12 -13.69
CA SER A 130 -7.30 9.81 -14.64
C SER A 130 -6.14 10.78 -14.53
N ASN A 131 -4.93 10.27 -14.27
CA ASN A 131 -3.68 11.03 -14.37
C ASN A 131 -3.03 10.94 -15.77
N LEU A 132 -3.76 10.49 -16.80
CA LEU A 132 -3.18 10.28 -18.14
C LEU A 132 -2.56 11.56 -18.71
N LEU A 133 -3.12 12.74 -18.40
CA LEU A 133 -2.64 14.02 -18.93
C LEU A 133 -1.16 14.30 -18.61
N GLU A 134 -0.67 13.87 -17.44
CA GLU A 134 0.72 14.07 -17.01
C GLU A 134 1.72 13.27 -17.86
N VAL A 135 1.29 12.15 -18.44
CA VAL A 135 2.12 11.19 -19.19
C VAL A 135 1.65 11.00 -20.63
N LEU A 136 0.69 11.82 -21.09
CA LEU A 136 0.01 11.64 -22.37
C LEU A 136 0.97 11.66 -23.56
N ALA A 137 1.99 12.51 -23.51
CA ALA A 137 2.99 12.62 -24.58
C ALA A 137 3.74 11.28 -24.81
N ASP A 138 4.08 10.56 -23.74
CA ASP A 138 4.78 9.28 -23.83
C ASP A 138 3.87 8.20 -24.43
N HIS A 139 2.60 8.16 -24.02
CA HIS A 139 1.61 7.22 -24.56
C HIS A 139 1.31 7.49 -26.04
N LEU A 140 1.10 8.75 -26.42
CA LEU A 140 0.87 9.10 -27.82
C LEU A 140 2.08 8.77 -28.69
N ASN A 141 3.30 9.05 -28.20
CA ASN A 141 4.52 8.70 -28.91
C ASN A 141 4.63 7.18 -29.14
N ALA A 142 4.28 6.36 -28.13
CA ALA A 142 4.27 4.90 -28.28
C ALA A 142 3.30 4.42 -29.37
N GLU A 143 2.10 4.99 -29.44
CA GLU A 143 1.08 4.62 -30.42
C GLU A 143 1.39 5.13 -31.85
N VAL A 144 2.08 6.26 -31.98
CA VAL A 144 2.62 6.72 -33.27
C VAL A 144 3.68 5.74 -33.78
N VAL A 145 4.60 5.31 -32.91
CA VAL A 145 5.64 4.33 -33.27
C VAL A 145 5.05 2.95 -33.57
N ALA A 146 4.00 2.55 -32.86
CA ALA A 146 3.27 1.30 -33.14
C ALA A 146 2.49 1.32 -34.47
N GLY A 147 2.31 2.51 -35.07
CA GLY A 147 1.53 2.69 -36.30
C GLY A 147 0.02 2.78 -36.08
N THR A 148 -0.44 2.81 -34.82
CA THR A 148 -1.86 3.01 -34.48
C THR A 148 -2.31 4.44 -34.79
N ILE A 149 -1.44 5.43 -34.56
CA ILE A 149 -1.74 6.85 -34.79
C ILE A 149 -0.91 7.35 -35.98
N GLY A 150 -1.56 7.55 -37.13
CA GLY A 150 -0.95 8.14 -38.33
C GLY A 150 -1.29 9.62 -38.52
N SER A 151 -2.37 10.08 -37.89
CA SER A 151 -2.90 11.43 -38.05
C SER A 151 -3.39 12.04 -36.75
N LYS A 152 -3.66 13.35 -36.76
CA LYS A 152 -4.26 14.04 -35.60
C LYS A 152 -5.66 13.50 -35.27
N GLN A 153 -6.41 13.04 -36.27
CA GLN A 153 -7.74 12.46 -36.05
C GLN A 153 -7.62 11.14 -35.29
N ASP A 154 -6.68 10.28 -35.69
CA ASP A 154 -6.42 9.00 -35.01
C ASP A 154 -6.00 9.22 -33.55
N ALA A 155 -5.24 10.29 -33.27
CA ALA A 155 -4.87 10.65 -31.90
C ALA A 155 -6.09 11.08 -31.06
N MET A 156 -7.00 11.87 -31.64
CA MET A 156 -8.25 12.24 -30.97
C MET A 156 -9.12 11.00 -30.72
N ASP A 157 -9.25 10.14 -31.73
CA ASP A 157 -10.01 8.90 -31.61
C ASP A 157 -9.42 8.00 -30.53
N TYR A 158 -8.09 7.82 -30.49
CA TYR A 158 -7.39 7.10 -29.43
C TYR A 158 -7.73 7.63 -28.03
N ILE A 159 -7.68 8.95 -27.82
CA ILE A 159 -8.00 9.56 -26.53
C ILE A 159 -9.44 9.25 -26.11
N THR A 160 -10.39 9.16 -27.04
CA THR A 160 -11.80 8.85 -26.70
C THR A 160 -12.00 7.47 -26.07
N TRP A 161 -11.10 6.52 -26.33
CA TRP A 161 -11.11 5.18 -25.73
C TRP A 161 -10.52 5.13 -24.32
N THR A 162 -9.88 6.20 -23.87
CA THR A 162 -9.20 6.23 -22.57
C THR A 162 -10.15 6.54 -21.42
N TYR A 163 -9.73 6.15 -20.21
CA TYR A 163 -10.44 6.52 -18.98
C TYR A 163 -10.48 8.05 -18.78
N PHE A 164 -9.45 8.76 -19.26
CA PHE A 164 -9.38 10.22 -19.21
C PHE A 164 -10.58 10.87 -19.89
N PHE A 165 -10.92 10.45 -21.11
CA PHE A 165 -12.07 11.01 -21.83
C PHE A 165 -13.39 10.76 -21.09
N ARG A 166 -13.57 9.55 -20.53
CA ARG A 166 -14.76 9.22 -19.72
C ARG A 166 -14.86 10.12 -18.48
N ARG A 167 -13.75 10.40 -17.80
CA ARG A 167 -13.72 11.29 -16.62
C ARG A 167 -13.93 12.75 -16.97
N LEU A 168 -13.37 13.23 -18.08
CA LEU A 168 -13.54 14.61 -18.54
C LEU A 168 -15.02 14.95 -18.78
N VAL A 169 -15.80 14.01 -19.32
CA VAL A 169 -17.26 14.18 -19.53
C VAL A 169 -18.04 14.20 -18.20
N MET A 170 -17.65 13.35 -17.23
CA MET A 170 -18.34 13.24 -15.94
C MET A 170 -17.95 14.34 -14.94
N ASN A 171 -16.72 14.83 -15.00
CA ASN A 171 -16.17 15.82 -14.09
C ASN A 171 -15.18 16.78 -14.78
N PRO A 172 -15.68 17.72 -15.59
CA PRO A 172 -14.84 18.62 -16.39
C PRO A 172 -14.06 19.67 -15.57
N ARG A 173 -14.28 19.75 -14.25
CA ARG A 173 -13.62 20.73 -13.37
C ARG A 173 -12.35 20.19 -12.68
N LEU A 174 -12.13 18.88 -12.71
CA LEU A 174 -10.97 18.23 -12.09
C LEU A 174 -9.82 17.98 -13.08
N VAL A 175 -10.00 18.36 -14.34
CA VAL A 175 -8.99 18.29 -15.41
C VAL A 175 -8.44 19.67 -15.70
#